data_AF-A0A373DD48-F1
#
_entry.id   AF-A0A373DD48-F1
#
_cell.length_a   1.000
_cell.length_b   1.000
_cell.length_c   1.000
_cell.angle_alpha   90.00
_cell.angle_beta   90.00
_cell.angle_gamma   90.00
#
_symmetry.space_group_name_H-M   'P 1'
#
loop_
_entity.id
_entity.type
_entity.pdbx_description
1 polymer ?
#
loop_
_entity_poly.entity_id
_entity_poly.type
_entity_poly.pdbx_seq_one_letter_code
_entity_poly.pdbx_strand_id
1 'polypeptide(L)'
;MANFYELADLISQKAVQELPKILDDMGYAGKYEIKKIWGIDYLSINSNYKVVSRALKKAEEAAHGEAGRLIKIKQTTFAELWVPESEAKTLKEAYETVLQAVENGWKVDNDPVVEVKCAEDNEYRDEYSLEKL
;
A
#
# COMPACT_ATOMS: atom_id res chain seq x y z
N MET A 1 -18.10 -15.55 -6.48
CA MET A 1 -17.09 -15.58 -5.42
C MET A 1 -16.91 -14.15 -4.96
N ALA A 2 -16.91 -13.85 -3.65
CA ALA A 2 -16.69 -12.48 -3.20
C ALA A 2 -15.21 -12.12 -3.39
N ASN A 3 -14.94 -10.94 -3.95
CA ASN A 3 -13.60 -10.40 -4.05
C ASN A 3 -13.31 -9.57 -2.80
N PHE A 4 -12.05 -9.61 -2.34
CA PHE A 4 -11.61 -8.91 -1.14
C PHE A 4 -10.62 -7.81 -1.52
N TYR A 5 -10.87 -6.60 -1.05
CA TYR A 5 -10.04 -5.42 -1.30
C TYR A 5 -9.63 -4.80 0.03
N GLU A 6 -8.32 -4.66 0.25
CA GLU A 6 -7.78 -3.92 1.38
C GLU A 6 -7.90 -2.42 1.14
N LEU A 7 -8.70 -1.71 1.94
CA LEU A 7 -9.04 -0.31 1.71
C LEU A 7 -7.94 0.65 2.17
N ALA A 8 -7.13 0.24 3.16
CA ALA A 8 -6.05 1.07 3.73
C ALA A 8 -5.04 1.52 2.69
N ASP A 9 -4.81 0.71 1.65
CA ASP A 9 -3.92 1.03 0.52
C ASP A 9 -4.63 1.66 -0.68
N LEU A 10 -5.96 1.70 -0.68
CA LEU A 10 -6.74 2.15 -1.83
C LEU A 10 -7.35 3.54 -1.67
N ILE A 11 -7.91 3.86 -0.51
CA ILE A 11 -8.62 5.13 -0.28
C ILE A 11 -8.22 5.75 1.06
N SER A 12 -8.61 6.99 1.32
CA SER A 12 -8.41 7.62 2.62
C SER A 12 -9.41 7.10 3.65
N GLN A 13 -9.07 7.20 4.95
CA GLN A 13 -9.97 6.81 6.04
C GLN A 13 -11.30 7.59 6.02
N LYS A 14 -11.27 8.85 5.56
CA LYS A 14 -12.48 9.66 5.38
C LYS A 14 -13.36 9.09 4.26
N ALA A 15 -12.76 8.69 3.14
CA ALA A 15 -13.47 8.06 2.02
C ALA A 15 -14.07 6.69 2.37
N VAL A 16 -13.47 5.93 3.29
CA VAL A 16 -14.07 4.69 3.80
C VAL A 16 -15.47 4.93 4.39
N GLN A 17 -15.70 6.10 5.03
CA GLN A 17 -16.99 6.46 5.61
C GLN A 17 -18.05 6.80 4.54
N GLU A 18 -17.62 7.33 3.40
CA GLU A 18 -18.52 7.67 2.28
C GLU A 18 -18.82 6.46 1.37
N LEU A 19 -17.94 5.45 1.39
CA LEU A 19 -18.01 4.29 0.51
C LEU A 19 -19.34 3.51 0.59
N PRO A 20 -19.96 3.26 1.76
CA PRO A 20 -21.25 2.58 1.84
C PRO A 20 -22.34 3.26 1.02
N LYS A 21 -22.47 4.58 1.16
CA LYS A 21 -23.47 5.38 0.44
C LYS A 21 -23.25 5.30 -1.07
N ILE A 22 -22.00 5.43 -1.52
CA ILE A 22 -21.65 5.34 -2.94
C ILE A 22 -21.95 3.95 -3.51
N LEU A 23 -21.66 2.88 -2.77
CA LEU A 23 -21.97 1.51 -3.19
C LEU A 23 -23.47 1.26 -3.27
N ASP A 24 -24.24 1.77 -2.30
CA ASP A 24 -25.70 1.70 -2.30
C ASP A 24 -26.29 2.43 -3.51
N ASP A 25 -25.85 3.67 -3.79
CA ASP A 25 -26.25 4.46 -4.96
C ASP A 25 -25.87 3.77 -6.29
N MET A 26 -24.83 2.94 -6.28
CA MET A 26 -24.41 2.12 -7.42
C MET A 26 -25.15 0.77 -7.53
N GLY A 27 -26.13 0.51 -6.67
CA GLY A 27 -26.99 -0.69 -6.71
C GLY A 27 -26.42 -1.92 -5.97
N TYR A 28 -25.44 -1.70 -5.09
CA TYR A 28 -24.81 -2.75 -4.29
C TYR A 28 -25.36 -2.86 -2.86
N ALA A 29 -26.44 -2.15 -2.52
CA ALA A 29 -27.09 -2.26 -1.22
C ALA A 29 -27.33 -3.74 -0.82
N GLY A 30 -26.80 -4.14 0.34
CA GLY A 30 -26.86 -5.51 0.87
C GLY A 30 -26.01 -6.55 0.12
N LYS A 31 -25.16 -6.14 -0.83
CA LYS A 31 -24.30 -7.01 -1.66
C LYS A 31 -22.80 -6.83 -1.40
N TYR A 32 -22.45 -6.06 -0.36
CA TYR A 32 -21.07 -5.88 0.10
C TYR A 32 -21.01 -5.95 1.62
N GLU A 33 -19.80 -6.13 2.12
CA GLU A 33 -19.50 -6.11 3.54
C GLU A 33 -18.18 -5.36 3.76
N ILE A 34 -18.15 -4.40 4.68
CA ILE A 34 -16.91 -3.74 5.10
C ILE A 34 -16.55 -4.27 6.49
N LYS A 35 -15.39 -4.90 6.63
CA LYS A 35 -14.89 -5.44 7.90
C LYS A 35 -13.59 -4.78 8.30
N LYS A 36 -13.43 -4.53 9.59
CA LYS A 36 -12.15 -4.19 10.18
C LYS A 36 -11.47 -5.45 10.71
N ILE A 37 -10.29 -5.78 10.19
CA ILE A 37 -9.47 -6.92 10.61
C ILE A 37 -8.08 -6.37 10.94
N TRP A 38 -7.58 -6.63 12.16
CA TRP A 38 -6.27 -6.10 12.63
C TRP A 38 -6.10 -4.58 12.47
N GLY A 39 -7.19 -3.82 12.60
CA GLY A 39 -7.20 -2.36 12.44
C GLY A 39 -7.30 -1.86 11.01
N ILE A 40 -7.29 -2.76 10.01
CA ILE A 40 -7.36 -2.45 8.58
C ILE A 40 -8.78 -2.72 8.07
N ASP A 41 -9.33 -1.79 7.30
CA ASP A 41 -10.65 -1.93 6.67
C ASP A 41 -10.56 -2.71 5.36
N TYR A 42 -11.43 -3.71 5.19
CA TYR A 42 -11.52 -4.58 4.03
C TYR A 42 -12.93 -4.53 3.44
N LEU A 43 -13.02 -4.39 2.11
CA LEU A 43 -14.26 -4.51 1.35
C LEU A 43 -14.36 -5.92 0.75
N SER A 44 -15.43 -6.62 1.10
CA SER A 44 -15.87 -7.86 0.46
C SER A 44 -17.05 -7.58 -0.47
N ILE A 45 -16.90 -7.82 -1.77
CA ILE A 45 -17.95 -7.55 -2.76
C ILE A 45 -17.84 -8.47 -3.97
N ASN A 46 -18.97 -8.95 -4.50
CA ASN A 46 -19.00 -9.70 -5.76
C ASN A 46 -19.05 -8.73 -6.96
N SER A 47 -17.95 -8.03 -7.22
CA SER A 47 -17.82 -7.11 -8.36
C SER A 47 -16.39 -7.08 -8.89
N ASN A 48 -16.21 -6.62 -10.13
CA ASN A 48 -14.89 -6.52 -10.72
C ASN A 48 -14.17 -5.23 -10.30
N TYR A 49 -12.84 -5.23 -10.41
CA TYR A 49 -12.01 -4.11 -9.97
C TYR A 49 -12.38 -2.79 -10.66
N LYS A 50 -12.76 -2.79 -11.94
CA LYS A 50 -13.13 -1.56 -12.68
C LYS A 50 -14.38 -0.87 -12.11
N VAL A 51 -15.30 -1.61 -11.50
CA VAL A 51 -16.46 -1.04 -10.84
C VAL A 51 -16.10 -0.56 -9.44
N VAL A 52 -15.31 -1.36 -8.72
CA VAL A 52 -14.83 -1.01 -7.38
C VAL A 52 -13.97 0.25 -7.42
N SER A 53 -13.03 0.39 -8.35
CA SER A 53 -12.18 1.58 -8.48
C SER A 53 -12.98 2.86 -8.74
N ARG A 54 -14.10 2.79 -9.47
CA ARG A 54 -15.02 3.92 -9.65
C ARG A 54 -15.74 4.29 -8.36
N ALA A 55 -16.18 3.29 -7.59
CA ALA A 55 -16.82 3.52 -6.29
C ALA A 55 -15.83 4.16 -5.31
N LEU A 56 -14.60 3.65 -5.26
CA LEU A 56 -13.51 4.17 -4.45
C LEU A 56 -13.19 5.63 -4.82
N LYS A 57 -13.08 5.94 -6.12
CA LYS A 57 -12.86 7.31 -6.59
C LYS A 57 -14.00 8.25 -6.16
N LYS A 58 -15.25 7.87 -6.39
CA LYS A 58 -16.40 8.69 -5.99
C LYS A 58 -16.47 8.91 -4.49
N ALA A 59 -16.11 7.90 -3.69
CA ALA A 59 -16.03 8.02 -2.25
C ALA A 59 -14.93 9.01 -1.82
N GLU A 60 -13.79 9.00 -2.51
CA GLU A 60 -12.71 9.97 -2.29
C GLU A 60 -13.14 11.40 -2.67
N GLU A 61 -13.75 11.57 -3.84
CA GLU A 61 -14.28 12.87 -4.28
C GLU A 61 -15.34 13.42 -3.32
N ALA A 62 -16.23 12.56 -2.81
CA ALA A 62 -17.21 12.93 -1.79
C ALA A 62 -16.54 13.32 -0.46
N ALA A 63 -15.48 12.60 -0.06
CA ALA A 63 -14.74 12.89 1.15
C ALA A 63 -13.99 14.23 1.09
N HIS A 64 -13.43 14.61 -0.07
CA HIS A 64 -12.75 15.90 -0.24
C HIS A 64 -13.68 17.03 -0.67
N GLY A 65 -14.88 16.71 -1.17
CA GLY A 65 -15.85 17.69 -1.68
C GLY A 65 -15.53 18.24 -3.06
N GLU A 66 -14.53 17.66 -3.74
CA GLU A 66 -14.08 18.07 -5.08
C GLU A 66 -13.58 16.88 -5.91
N ALA A 67 -13.56 17.04 -7.22
CA ALA A 67 -13.03 16.04 -8.13
C ALA A 67 -11.49 15.98 -8.02
N GLY A 68 -10.91 14.79 -7.88
CA GLY A 68 -9.49 14.65 -7.64
C GLY A 68 -8.96 13.24 -7.79
N ARG A 69 -7.69 13.05 -7.41
CA ARG A 69 -7.01 11.76 -7.37
C ARG A 69 -6.23 11.62 -6.07
N LEU A 70 -6.41 10.49 -5.39
CA LEU A 70 -5.57 10.13 -4.26
C LEU A 70 -4.28 9.49 -4.76
N ILE A 71 -3.16 10.13 -4.45
CA ILE A 71 -1.80 9.62 -4.69
C ILE A 71 -1.20 9.27 -3.33
N LYS A 72 -0.79 8.02 -3.16
CA LYS A 72 -0.11 7.53 -1.96
C LYS A 72 1.38 7.37 -2.25
N ILE A 73 2.20 7.83 -1.30
CA ILE A 73 3.65 7.71 -1.33
C ILE A 73 4.04 6.75 -0.21
N LYS A 74 4.77 5.69 -0.56
CA LYS A 74 5.34 4.75 0.40
C LYS A 74 6.86 4.89 0.35
N GLN A 75 7.47 5.12 1.50
CA GLN A 75 8.92 5.14 1.65
C GLN A 75 9.33 3.89 2.41
N THR A 76 10.09 3.02 1.76
CA THR A 76 10.67 1.83 2.39
C THR A 76 12.17 2.05 2.49
N THR A 77 12.71 2.05 3.71
CA THR A 77 14.16 2.04 3.94
C THR A 77 14.63 0.61 4.00
N PHE A 78 15.58 0.24 3.15
CA PHE A 78 16.30 -1.02 3.27
C PHE A 78 17.76 -0.74 3.59
N ALA A 79 18.43 -1.80 4.02
CA ALA A 79 19.68 -1.74 4.73
C ALA A 79 20.60 -2.77 4.05
N GLU A 80 21.60 -2.31 3.31
CA GLU A 80 22.57 -3.20 2.63
C GLU A 80 23.85 -3.35 3.46
N LEU A 81 24.29 -4.59 3.66
CA LEU A 81 25.60 -4.91 4.24
C LEU A 81 26.27 -6.00 3.41
N TRP A 82 27.41 -5.66 2.83
CA TRP A 82 28.26 -6.62 2.15
C TRP A 82 29.11 -7.38 3.16
N VAL A 83 28.96 -8.71 3.23
CA VAL A 83 29.81 -9.59 4.05
C VAL A 83 30.72 -10.40 3.12
N PRO A 84 32.04 -10.16 3.13
CA PRO A 84 32.97 -10.89 2.27
C PRO A 84 33.13 -12.35 2.73
N GLU A 85 33.46 -13.25 1.79
CA GLU A 85 33.68 -14.67 2.09
C GLU A 85 34.84 -14.93 3.07
N SER A 86 35.73 -13.94 3.25
CA SER A 86 36.77 -13.97 4.28
C SER A 86 36.22 -13.86 5.70
N GLU A 87 35.07 -13.20 5.88
CA GLU A 87 34.39 -13.03 7.17
C GLU A 87 33.32 -14.10 7.40
N ALA A 88 32.64 -14.56 6.34
CA ALA A 88 31.64 -15.61 6.40
C ALA A 88 31.76 -16.54 5.18
N LYS A 89 32.15 -17.81 5.40
CA LYS A 89 32.35 -18.77 4.30
C LYS A 89 31.05 -19.37 3.80
N THR A 90 29.97 -19.23 4.57
CA THR A 90 28.65 -19.75 4.23
C THR A 90 27.59 -18.66 4.33
N LEU A 91 26.51 -18.83 3.57
CA LEU A 91 25.37 -17.90 3.60
C LEU A 91 24.80 -17.74 5.03
N LYS A 92 24.78 -18.83 5.82
CA LYS A 92 24.31 -18.81 7.21
C LYS A 92 25.19 -17.93 8.09
N GLU A 93 26.50 -18.06 7.99
CA GLU A 93 27.46 -17.21 8.72
C GLU A 93 27.31 -15.74 8.31
N ALA A 94 27.05 -15.46 7.02
CA ALA A 94 26.83 -14.10 6.55
C ALA A 94 25.57 -13.47 7.17
N TYR A 95 24.47 -14.23 7.29
CA TYR A 95 23.27 -13.78 8.00
C TYR A 95 23.55 -13.49 9.49
N GLU A 96 24.29 -14.36 10.17
CA GLU A 96 24.65 -14.17 11.58
C GLU A 96 25.52 -12.90 11.77
N THR A 97 26.46 -12.64 10.87
CA THR A 97 27.28 -11.42 10.86
C THR A 97 26.43 -10.17 10.64
N VAL A 98 25.47 -10.19 9.70
CA VAL A 98 24.55 -9.07 9.46
C VAL A 98 23.70 -8.79 10.70
N LEU A 99 23.15 -9.82 11.35
CA LEU A 99 22.36 -9.67 12.57
C LEU A 99 23.18 -9.02 13.69
N GLN A 100 24.42 -9.47 13.91
CA GLN A 100 25.31 -8.87 14.90
C GLN A 100 25.69 -7.42 14.57
N ALA A 101 25.87 -7.08 13.28
CA ALA A 101 26.15 -5.71 12.87
C ALA A 101 24.97 -4.77 13.16
N VAL A 102 23.73 -5.24 12.93
CA VAL A 102 22.51 -4.50 13.27
C VAL A 102 22.38 -4.31 14.80
N GLU A 103 22.63 -5.35 15.59
CA GLU A 103 22.60 -5.27 17.07
C GLU A 103 23.65 -4.31 17.64
N ASN A 104 24.80 -4.20 16.98
CA ASN A 104 25.90 -3.31 17.40
C ASN A 104 25.77 -1.87 16.88
N GLY A 105 24.63 -1.51 16.27
CA GLY A 105 24.33 -0.14 15.85
C GLY A 105 25.11 0.33 14.62
N TRP A 106 25.54 -0.61 13.75
CA TRP A 106 26.16 -0.25 12.49
C TRP A 106 25.19 0.59 11.64
N LYS A 107 25.67 1.70 11.09
CA LYS A 107 24.91 2.52 10.14
C LYS A 107 24.76 1.73 8.86
N VAL A 108 23.61 1.07 8.72
CA VAL A 108 23.29 0.48 7.44
C VAL A 108 23.00 1.60 6.46
N ASP A 109 23.57 1.51 5.25
CA ASP A 109 23.24 2.44 4.18
C ASP A 109 21.74 2.31 3.93
N ASN A 110 21.01 3.36 4.28
CA ASN A 110 19.56 3.42 4.09
C ASN A 110 19.32 4.06 2.74
N ASP A 111 19.15 3.23 1.73
CA ASP A 111 18.62 3.71 0.46
C ASP A 111 17.08 3.68 0.57
N PRO A 112 16.40 4.84 0.57
CA PRO A 112 14.94 4.84 0.55
C PRO A 112 14.47 4.48 -0.86
N VAL A 113 13.74 3.37 -1.00
CA VAL A 113 12.87 3.18 -2.17
C VAL A 113 11.59 3.97 -1.94
N VAL A 114 11.27 4.85 -2.89
CA VAL A 114 10.02 5.60 -2.92
C VAL A 114 9.11 4.97 -3.97
N GLU A 115 8.00 4.41 -3.54
CA GLU A 115 6.97 3.86 -4.40
C GLU A 115 5.75 4.79 -4.40
N VAL A 116 5.18 5.06 -5.57
CA VAL A 116 3.97 5.87 -5.71
C VAL A 116 2.84 5.01 -6.25
N LYS A 117 1.64 5.15 -5.67
CA LYS A 117 0.44 4.42 -6.07
C LYS A 117 -0.74 5.36 -6.23
N CYS A 118 -1.51 5.13 -7.29
CA CYS A 118 -2.84 5.71 -7.48
C CYS A 118 -3.91 4.65 -7.23
N ALA A 119 -4.98 5.05 -6.55
CA ALA A 119 -6.16 4.21 -6.31
C ALA A 119 -6.82 3.69 -7.60
N GLU A 120 -6.64 4.38 -8.74
CA GLU A 120 -7.26 4.00 -10.01
C GLU A 120 -6.61 2.76 -10.65
N ASP A 121 -5.29 2.58 -10.45
CA ASP A 121 -4.49 1.53 -11.11
C ASP A 121 -4.09 0.37 -10.17
N ASN A 122 -4.28 0.51 -8.86
CA ASN A 122 -3.90 -0.45 -7.79
C ASN A 122 -2.42 -0.86 -7.70
N GLU A 123 -1.58 -0.41 -8.63
CA GLU A 123 -0.18 -0.82 -8.72
C GLU A 123 0.72 0.28 -8.16
N TYR A 124 1.67 -0.13 -7.31
CA TYR A 124 2.81 0.72 -6.97
C TYR A 124 3.75 0.74 -8.17
N ARG A 125 4.29 1.92 -8.47
CA ARG A 125 5.32 2.10 -9.49
C ARG A 125 6.58 2.62 -8.81
N ASP A 126 7.73 2.07 -9.20
CA ASP A 126 9.04 2.58 -8.81
C ASP A 126 9.24 3.92 -9.53
N GLU A 127 9.06 5.04 -8.84
CA GLU A 127 9.36 6.36 -9.40
C GLU A 127 10.84 6.69 -9.19
N TYR A 128 11.74 5.98 -9.88
CA TYR A 128 13.05 6.55 -10.24
C TYR A 128 12.92 7.29 -11.57
N SER A 129 12.22 8.43 -11.55
CA SER A 129 12.42 9.55 -12.48
C SER A 129 11.62 10.79 -12.02
N LEU A 130 11.95 11.32 -10.85
CA LEU A 130 11.93 12.79 -10.68
C LEU A 130 13.14 13.36 -11.45
N GLU A 131 13.18 13.15 -12.76
CA GLU A 131 13.93 14.07 -13.61
C GLU A 131 13.14 15.38 -13.66
N LYS A 132 13.73 16.40 -13.03
CA LYS A 132 13.41 17.85 -13.09
C LYS A 132 12.46 18.38 -12.03
N LEU A 133 13.08 18.97 -10.99
CA LEU A 133 12.80 20.37 -10.65
C LEU A 133 14.03 21.21 -10.98
#